data_AF-A0A940DHF3-F1
#
_entry.id   AF-A0A940DHF3-F1
#
_cell.length_a   1.000
_cell.length_b   1.000
_cell.length_c   1.000
_cell.angle_alpha   90.00
_cell.angle_beta   90.00
_cell.angle_gamma   90.00
#
_symmetry.space_group_name_H-M   'P 1'
#
loop_
_entity.id
_entity.type
_entity.pdbx_description
1 polymer ?
#
loop_
_entity_poly.entity_id
_entity_poly.type
_entity_poly.pdbx_seq_one_letter_code
_entity_poly.pdbx_strand_id
1 'polypeptide(L)'
;MKAKTRKGSVIKSLIGIVLLLALSYVLSGLFLTLEDLLHMVGQNKASRNTELGEARYEELKASGIPESYDIYTEEEIAANSDLAVVKLYYFPCDGGETTDYAIVLPGGGYYECDIYKVGLPCAATLNETGYSAFVLGYRYGKYSSAYAPIEDLARAVKYITENADEFNVNTENYTIFGFSAGGNLAGLFASKDLGYAKYDLPAPATLSLAYPWININGKIELTGNCWQEAVTGVSQLIGNKFLLGKFFPDEESKAGVCVQNHVDADYPPTYIMQGDNDFVVPHKSNSDVMVEALAAAGVTYRYNLCEGVNHGCGLGIGTTAEGWVEEAVSFWRNTVENK
;
A
#
# COMPACT_ATOMS: atom_id res chain seq x y z
N MET A 1 -39.83 53.29 -15.27
CA MET A 1 -40.11 51.85 -15.07
C MET A 1 -39.38 50.89 -16.03
N LYS A 2 -39.19 51.21 -17.33
CA LYS A 2 -38.57 50.28 -18.32
C LYS A 2 -37.07 49.90 -18.12
N ALA A 3 -36.28 50.71 -17.39
CA ALA A 3 -34.85 50.42 -17.18
C ALA A 3 -34.59 49.40 -16.05
N LYS A 4 -35.45 49.34 -15.02
CA LYS A 4 -35.35 48.37 -13.92
C LYS A 4 -35.67 46.94 -14.38
N THR A 5 -36.64 46.78 -15.29
CA THR A 5 -37.04 45.48 -15.84
C THR A 5 -35.99 44.89 -16.80
N ARG A 6 -35.29 45.72 -17.57
CA ARG A 6 -34.21 45.28 -18.48
C ARG A 6 -32.98 44.79 -17.72
N LYS A 7 -32.56 45.48 -16.64
CA LYS A 7 -31.48 45.00 -15.74
C LYS A 7 -31.84 43.66 -15.07
N GLY A 8 -33.06 43.48 -14.59
CA GLY A 8 -33.52 42.22 -14.01
C GLY A 8 -33.53 41.04 -15.00
N SER A 9 -33.86 41.30 -16.27
CA SER A 9 -33.81 40.30 -17.34
C SER A 9 -32.37 39.88 -17.66
N VAL A 10 -31.44 40.85 -17.78
CA VAL A 10 -30.03 40.57 -18.05
C VAL A 10 -29.39 39.79 -16.91
N ILE A 11 -29.69 40.14 -15.65
CA ILE A 11 -29.20 39.40 -14.47
C ILE A 11 -29.71 37.96 -14.46
N LYS A 12 -31.00 37.72 -14.75
CA LYS A 12 -31.55 36.36 -14.83
C LYS A 12 -30.91 35.53 -15.96
N SER A 13 -30.67 36.14 -17.12
CA SER A 13 -29.97 35.48 -18.22
C SER A 13 -28.53 35.15 -17.86
N LEU A 14 -27.82 36.06 -17.16
CA LEU A 14 -26.45 35.83 -16.70
C LEU A 14 -26.39 34.68 -15.68
N ILE A 15 -27.31 34.65 -14.72
CA ILE A 15 -27.44 33.56 -13.75
C ILE A 15 -27.72 32.23 -14.48
N GLY A 16 -28.61 32.22 -15.48
CA GLY A 16 -28.90 31.03 -16.28
C GLY A 16 -27.66 30.51 -17.02
N ILE A 17 -26.86 31.40 -17.62
CA ILE A 17 -25.60 31.03 -18.29
C ILE A 17 -24.60 30.44 -17.29
N VAL A 18 -24.42 31.08 -16.13
CA VAL A 18 -23.52 30.58 -15.08
C VAL A 18 -23.94 29.20 -14.59
N LEU A 19 -25.24 28.96 -14.37
CA LEU A 19 -25.74 27.65 -13.96
C LEU A 19 -25.54 26.58 -15.03
N LEU A 20 -25.72 26.93 -16.32
CA LEU A 20 -25.46 26.02 -17.43
C LEU A 20 -23.97 25.67 -17.54
N LEU A 21 -23.07 26.64 -17.40
CA LEU A 21 -21.63 26.40 -17.39
C LEU A 21 -21.21 25.55 -16.19
N ALA A 22 -21.75 25.81 -14.99
CA ALA A 22 -21.50 24.99 -13.81
C ALA A 22 -22.01 23.56 -13.98
N LEU A 23 -23.21 23.37 -14.52
CA LEU A 23 -23.75 22.03 -14.82
C LEU A 23 -22.90 21.31 -15.87
N SER A 24 -22.47 22.00 -16.92
CA SER A 24 -21.58 21.45 -17.95
C SER A 24 -20.24 21.02 -17.37
N TYR A 25 -19.67 21.81 -16.47
CA TYR A 25 -18.44 21.46 -15.76
C TYR A 25 -18.63 20.21 -14.89
N VAL A 26 -19.69 20.15 -14.10
CA VAL A 26 -19.98 18.98 -13.25
C VAL A 26 -20.18 17.72 -14.11
N LEU A 27 -20.92 17.80 -15.22
CA LEU A 27 -21.19 16.63 -16.08
C LEU A 27 -19.95 16.18 -16.86
N SER A 28 -19.13 17.11 -17.36
CA SER A 28 -17.88 16.78 -18.05
C SER A 28 -16.85 16.18 -17.10
N GLY A 29 -16.72 16.71 -15.88
CA GLY A 29 -15.87 16.12 -14.84
C GLY A 29 -16.32 14.71 -14.47
N LEU A 30 -17.62 14.44 -14.43
CA LEU A 30 -18.13 13.08 -14.16
C LEU A 30 -17.72 12.11 -15.25
N PHE A 31 -17.87 12.51 -16.52
CA PHE A 31 -17.50 11.68 -17.66
C PHE A 31 -16.00 11.36 -17.67
N LEU A 32 -15.16 12.39 -17.49
CA LEU A 32 -13.71 12.22 -17.40
C LEU A 32 -13.32 11.28 -16.26
N THR A 33 -13.91 11.46 -15.08
CA THR A 33 -13.63 10.57 -13.93
C THR A 33 -14.04 9.13 -14.18
N LEU A 34 -15.15 8.90 -14.89
CA LEU A 34 -15.54 7.54 -15.28
C LEU A 34 -14.54 6.93 -16.26
N GLU A 35 -14.05 7.72 -17.22
CA GLU A 35 -12.98 7.31 -18.13
C GLU A 35 -11.68 6.99 -17.38
N ASP A 36 -11.28 7.84 -16.43
CA ASP A 36 -10.10 7.62 -15.57
C ASP A 36 -10.23 6.34 -14.74
N LEU A 37 -11.40 6.09 -14.15
CA LEU A 37 -11.67 4.86 -13.39
C LEU A 37 -11.60 3.62 -14.30
N LEU A 38 -12.17 3.68 -15.50
CA LEU A 38 -12.10 2.59 -16.47
C LEU A 38 -10.66 2.33 -16.94
N HIS A 39 -9.90 3.40 -17.19
CA HIS A 39 -8.48 3.32 -17.53
C HIS A 39 -7.70 2.67 -16.37
N MET A 40 -7.85 3.17 -15.15
CA MET A 40 -7.21 2.61 -13.96
C MET A 40 -7.51 1.11 -13.80
N VAL A 41 -8.77 0.70 -13.91
CA VAL A 41 -9.15 -0.72 -13.82
C VAL A 41 -8.52 -1.55 -14.94
N GLY A 42 -8.52 -1.03 -16.17
CA GLY A 42 -7.90 -1.68 -17.33
C GLY A 42 -6.39 -1.87 -17.16
N GLN A 43 -5.69 -0.80 -16.79
CA GLN A 43 -4.25 -0.83 -16.50
C GLN A 43 -3.96 -1.80 -15.36
N ASN A 44 -4.66 -1.71 -14.23
CA ASN A 44 -4.43 -2.58 -13.07
C ASN A 44 -4.58 -4.06 -13.40
N LYS A 45 -5.55 -4.42 -14.25
CA LYS A 45 -5.73 -5.79 -14.70
C LYS A 45 -4.52 -6.28 -15.52
N ALA A 46 -3.98 -5.43 -16.39
CA ALA A 46 -2.84 -5.78 -17.23
C ALA A 46 -1.51 -5.78 -16.45
N SER A 47 -1.32 -4.82 -15.54
CA SER A 47 -0.02 -4.52 -14.94
C SER A 47 0.30 -5.36 -13.70
N ARG A 48 -0.69 -5.95 -13.05
CA ARG A 48 -0.51 -6.78 -11.83
C ARG A 48 0.08 -8.16 -12.10
N ASN A 49 -0.17 -8.72 -13.28
CA ASN A 49 0.17 -10.10 -13.64
C ASN A 49 -0.33 -11.14 -12.63
N THR A 50 -1.64 -11.11 -12.33
CA THR A 50 -2.27 -12.07 -11.40
C THR A 50 -2.00 -13.53 -11.79
N GLU A 51 -1.95 -13.82 -13.09
CA GLU A 51 -1.73 -15.16 -13.63
C GLU A 51 -0.36 -15.74 -13.22
N LEU A 52 0.69 -14.91 -13.17
CA LEU A 52 2.02 -15.32 -12.67
C LEU A 52 1.95 -15.78 -11.22
N GLY A 53 1.34 -14.97 -10.36
CA GLY A 53 1.22 -15.27 -8.92
C GLY A 53 0.40 -16.52 -8.67
N GLU A 54 -0.74 -16.67 -9.35
CA GLU A 54 -1.59 -17.86 -9.24
C GLU A 54 -0.89 -19.13 -9.74
N ALA A 55 -0.21 -19.07 -10.89
CA ALA A 55 0.51 -20.21 -11.45
C ALA A 55 1.60 -20.70 -10.49
N ARG A 56 2.41 -19.77 -9.94
CA ARG A 56 3.45 -20.11 -8.97
C ARG A 56 2.87 -20.67 -7.68
N TYR A 57 1.77 -20.11 -7.19
CA TYR A 57 1.10 -20.61 -6.00
C TYR A 57 0.57 -22.04 -6.16
N GLU A 58 -0.05 -22.35 -7.30
CA GLU A 58 -0.52 -23.71 -7.60
C GLU A 58 0.65 -24.71 -7.77
N GLU A 59 1.75 -24.29 -8.39
CA GLU A 59 2.98 -25.08 -8.49
C GLU A 59 3.53 -25.44 -7.10
N LEU A 60 3.64 -24.46 -6.21
CA LEU A 60 4.16 -24.66 -4.85
C LEU A 60 3.28 -25.64 -4.06
N LYS A 61 1.95 -25.50 -4.14
CA LYS A 61 1.02 -26.46 -3.54
C LYS A 61 1.19 -27.87 -4.10
N ALA A 62 1.34 -28.01 -5.41
CA ALA A 62 1.57 -29.30 -6.05
C ALA A 62 2.91 -29.94 -5.63
N SER A 63 3.89 -29.12 -5.24
CA SER A 63 5.19 -29.57 -4.72
C SER A 63 5.17 -30.00 -3.24
N GLY A 64 4.06 -29.77 -2.52
CA GLY A 64 3.88 -30.13 -1.11
C GLY A 64 4.04 -28.97 -0.13
N ILE A 65 4.24 -27.74 -0.60
CA ILE A 65 4.18 -26.55 0.27
C ILE A 65 2.73 -26.34 0.72
N PRO A 66 2.46 -26.10 2.03
CA PRO A 66 1.12 -25.80 2.52
C PRO A 66 0.48 -24.61 1.81
N GLU A 67 -0.84 -24.66 1.67
CA GLU A 67 -1.62 -23.56 1.07
C GLU A 67 -1.39 -22.24 1.81
N SER A 68 -1.34 -22.30 3.14
CA SER A 68 -0.96 -21.19 4.01
C SER A 68 -0.58 -21.74 5.38
N TYR A 69 0.08 -20.92 6.18
CA TYR A 69 0.45 -21.20 7.55
C TYR A 69 -0.40 -20.35 8.50
N ASP A 70 -0.90 -20.99 9.55
CA ASP A 70 -1.50 -20.32 10.70
C ASP A 70 -0.39 -19.87 11.66
N ILE A 71 -0.25 -18.55 11.82
CA ILE A 71 0.79 -17.95 12.70
C ILE A 71 0.29 -17.67 14.12
N TYR A 72 -0.99 -17.96 14.37
CA TYR A 72 -1.62 -17.97 15.70
C TYR A 72 -2.01 -19.40 16.04
N THR A 73 -1.91 -19.78 17.32
CA THR A 73 -2.26 -21.13 17.75
C THR A 73 -3.77 -21.34 17.74
N GLU A 74 -4.20 -22.62 17.75
CA GLU A 74 -5.62 -22.96 17.85
C GLU A 74 -6.26 -22.37 19.12
N GLU A 75 -5.53 -22.32 20.24
CA GLU A 75 -6.02 -21.70 21.48
C GLU A 75 -6.18 -20.18 21.36
N GLU A 76 -5.24 -19.50 20.72
CA GLU A 76 -5.34 -18.05 20.46
C GLU A 76 -6.54 -17.73 19.57
N ILE A 77 -6.72 -18.52 18.50
CA ILE A 77 -7.86 -18.40 17.58
C ILE A 77 -9.18 -18.72 18.30
N ALA A 78 -9.22 -19.71 19.19
CA ALA A 78 -10.40 -20.01 19.98
C ALA A 78 -10.75 -18.87 20.94
N ALA A 79 -9.75 -18.16 21.48
CA ALA A 79 -9.95 -17.00 22.34
C ALA A 79 -10.34 -15.73 21.56
N ASN A 80 -9.83 -15.57 20.35
CA ASN A 80 -10.16 -14.49 19.43
C ASN A 80 -10.27 -15.02 18.00
N SER A 81 -11.50 -15.30 17.55
CA SER A 81 -11.76 -15.87 16.23
C SER A 81 -11.33 -14.98 15.07
N ASP A 82 -11.14 -13.68 15.31
CA ASP A 82 -10.68 -12.75 14.27
C ASP A 82 -9.23 -13.04 13.84
N LEU A 83 -8.45 -13.75 14.66
CA LEU A 83 -7.08 -14.18 14.32
C LEU A 83 -7.06 -15.25 13.22
N ALA A 84 -8.16 -15.99 13.01
CA ALA A 84 -8.24 -17.04 11.99
C ALA A 84 -8.10 -16.53 10.55
N VAL A 85 -8.32 -15.22 10.34
CA VAL A 85 -8.16 -14.60 9.01
C VAL A 85 -6.69 -14.32 8.67
N VAL A 86 -5.81 -14.40 9.67
CA VAL A 86 -4.38 -14.12 9.48
C VAL A 86 -3.70 -15.35 8.89
N LYS A 87 -3.15 -15.20 7.69
CA LYS A 87 -2.53 -16.29 6.92
C LYS A 87 -1.18 -15.85 6.38
N LEU A 88 -0.19 -16.72 6.48
CA LEU A 88 1.13 -16.52 5.89
C LEU A 88 1.31 -17.47 4.70
N TYR A 89 1.66 -16.94 3.53
CA TYR A 89 1.87 -17.72 2.31
C TYR A 89 3.36 -17.73 1.98
N TYR A 90 3.98 -18.90 1.92
CA TYR A 90 5.42 -19.05 1.73
C TYR A 90 5.76 -19.38 0.27
N PHE A 91 6.69 -18.59 -0.28
CA PHE A 91 7.21 -18.70 -1.63
C PHE A 91 8.72 -18.95 -1.54
N PRO A 92 9.18 -20.22 -1.53
CA PRO A 92 10.59 -20.56 -1.41
C PRO A 92 11.40 -20.13 -2.64
N CYS A 93 12.66 -19.75 -2.42
CA CYS A 93 13.66 -19.65 -3.48
C CYS A 93 13.91 -21.04 -4.11
N ASP A 94 13.87 -21.15 -5.45
CA ASP A 94 14.00 -22.42 -6.17
C ASP A 94 15.40 -23.06 -6.08
N GLY A 95 16.41 -22.29 -5.68
CA GLY A 95 17.81 -22.75 -5.61
C GLY A 95 18.13 -23.65 -4.41
N GLY A 96 17.24 -23.74 -3.42
CA GLY A 96 17.49 -24.50 -2.17
C GLY A 96 18.56 -23.90 -1.26
N GLU A 97 19.18 -22.78 -1.65
CA GLU A 97 20.09 -22.01 -0.80
C GLU A 97 19.31 -21.25 0.27
N THR A 98 19.91 -21.10 1.45
CA THR A 98 19.37 -20.21 2.48
C THR A 98 19.48 -18.77 1.99
N THR A 99 18.36 -18.06 1.92
CA THR A 99 18.30 -16.68 1.42
C THR A 99 17.79 -15.73 2.49
N ASP A 100 18.14 -14.45 2.42
CA ASP A 100 17.33 -13.44 3.10
C ASP A 100 15.90 -13.47 2.51
N TYR A 101 14.91 -12.89 3.21
CA TYR A 101 13.52 -12.96 2.76
C TYR A 101 12.84 -11.60 2.67
N ALA A 102 11.80 -11.56 1.84
CA ALA A 102 10.90 -10.42 1.74
C ALA A 102 9.54 -10.77 2.36
N ILE A 103 8.95 -9.85 3.13
CA ILE A 103 7.53 -9.91 3.50
C ILE A 103 6.76 -8.95 2.58
N VAL A 104 5.77 -9.48 1.88
CA VAL A 104 4.85 -8.73 1.04
C VAL A 104 3.57 -8.44 1.83
N LEU A 105 3.23 -7.15 1.93
CA LEU A 105 2.01 -6.64 2.56
C LEU A 105 1.10 -6.10 1.45
N PRO A 106 0.05 -6.85 1.07
CA PRO A 106 -0.88 -6.42 0.06
C PRO A 106 -1.61 -5.12 0.44
N GLY A 107 -2.19 -4.45 -0.57
CA GLY A 107 -3.10 -3.33 -0.34
C GLY A 107 -4.52 -3.77 -0.01
N GLY A 108 -5.47 -2.85 -0.20
CA GLY A 108 -6.91 -3.10 0.05
C GLY A 108 -7.57 -2.11 1.00
N GLY A 109 -6.96 -0.93 1.22
CA GLY A 109 -7.55 0.17 2.00
C GLY A 109 -7.96 -0.21 3.43
N TYR A 110 -7.33 -1.23 4.02
CA TYR A 110 -7.73 -1.89 5.26
C TYR A 110 -9.15 -2.50 5.29
N TYR A 111 -9.94 -2.39 4.22
CA TYR A 111 -11.25 -3.04 4.13
C TYR A 111 -11.18 -4.45 3.55
N GLU A 112 -10.13 -4.73 2.78
CA GLU A 112 -9.71 -6.03 2.26
C GLU A 112 -8.19 -6.18 2.33
N CYS A 113 -7.68 -7.37 1.98
CA CYS A 113 -6.27 -7.65 1.82
C CYS A 113 -6.05 -8.37 0.49
N ASP A 114 -5.46 -7.69 -0.49
CA ASP A 114 -5.36 -8.10 -1.90
C ASP A 114 -4.30 -9.20 -2.15
N ILE A 115 -4.37 -10.31 -1.42
CA ILE A 115 -3.40 -11.42 -1.46
C ILE A 115 -3.19 -11.93 -2.89
N TYR A 116 -4.25 -12.34 -3.56
CA TYR A 116 -4.16 -12.99 -4.88
C TYR A 116 -3.76 -12.02 -6.01
N LYS A 117 -4.23 -10.78 -5.97
CA LYS A 117 -4.04 -9.81 -7.06
C LYS A 117 -2.76 -8.99 -6.96
N VAL A 118 -2.17 -8.90 -5.76
CA VAL A 118 -1.00 -8.05 -5.49
C VAL A 118 0.07 -8.85 -4.76
N GLY A 119 -0.31 -9.56 -3.71
CA GLY A 119 0.61 -10.35 -2.89
C GLY A 119 1.33 -11.46 -3.67
N LEU A 120 0.58 -12.42 -4.22
CA LEU A 120 1.16 -13.58 -4.91
C LEU A 120 2.01 -13.19 -6.14
N PRO A 121 1.57 -12.25 -7.01
CA PRO A 121 2.40 -11.83 -8.14
C PRO A 121 3.72 -11.22 -7.68
N CYS A 122 3.71 -10.38 -6.65
CA CYS A 122 4.94 -9.82 -6.08
C CYS A 122 5.85 -10.89 -5.49
N ALA A 123 5.30 -11.84 -4.73
CA ALA A 123 6.08 -12.95 -4.17
C ALA A 123 6.68 -13.85 -5.26
N ALA A 124 5.94 -14.12 -6.34
CA ALA A 124 6.43 -14.86 -7.50
C ALA A 124 7.58 -14.13 -8.20
N THR A 125 7.45 -12.81 -8.45
CA THR A 125 8.55 -12.01 -9.01
C THR A 125 9.76 -11.98 -8.08
N LEU A 126 9.57 -11.88 -6.76
CA LEU A 126 10.68 -11.94 -5.79
C LEU A 126 11.42 -13.29 -5.85
N ASN A 127 10.72 -14.41 -6.03
CA ASN A 127 11.36 -15.72 -6.27
C ASN A 127 12.23 -15.73 -7.52
N GLU A 128 11.78 -15.11 -8.62
CA GLU A 128 12.58 -14.99 -9.85
C GLU A 128 13.86 -14.16 -9.63
N THR A 129 13.86 -13.26 -8.65
CA THR A 129 15.07 -12.53 -8.25
C THR A 129 16.01 -13.34 -7.35
N GLY A 130 15.63 -14.54 -6.90
CA GLY A 130 16.45 -15.41 -6.06
C GLY A 130 16.27 -15.23 -4.55
N TYR A 131 15.12 -14.70 -4.11
CA TYR A 131 14.79 -14.56 -2.69
C TYR A 131 13.52 -15.32 -2.32
N SER A 132 13.52 -15.89 -1.12
CA SER A 132 12.29 -16.37 -0.48
C SER A 132 11.36 -15.19 -0.17
N ALA A 133 10.06 -15.39 -0.33
CA ALA A 133 9.06 -14.38 -0.06
C ALA A 133 7.92 -14.93 0.80
N PHE A 134 7.31 -14.05 1.60
CA PHE A 134 6.13 -14.35 2.39
C PHE A 134 5.06 -13.32 2.12
N VAL A 135 3.86 -13.73 1.74
CA VAL A 135 2.71 -12.83 1.69
C VAL A 135 1.97 -12.92 3.01
N LEU A 136 1.75 -11.78 3.67
CA LEU A 136 0.96 -11.73 4.89
C LEU A 136 -0.47 -11.27 4.57
N GLY A 137 -1.44 -12.17 4.74
CA GLY A 137 -2.82 -11.80 4.96
C GLY A 137 -3.00 -11.35 6.41
N TYR A 138 -3.05 -10.04 6.64
CA TYR A 138 -3.25 -9.46 7.98
C TYR A 138 -4.73 -9.20 8.27
N ARG A 139 -5.14 -8.98 9.53
CA ARG A 139 -6.52 -8.62 9.89
C ARG A 139 -6.94 -7.33 9.19
N TYR A 140 -8.10 -7.35 8.58
CA TYR A 140 -8.69 -6.21 7.87
C TYR A 140 -10.19 -6.13 8.14
N GLY A 141 -10.83 -5.06 7.69
CA GLY A 141 -12.28 -4.98 7.66
C GLY A 141 -12.89 -5.04 9.05
N LYS A 142 -13.90 -5.90 9.22
CA LYS A 142 -14.57 -6.13 10.50
C LYS A 142 -13.70 -6.86 11.54
N TYR A 143 -12.61 -7.49 11.12
CA TYR A 143 -11.70 -8.28 11.96
C TYR A 143 -10.58 -7.42 12.57
N SER A 144 -10.44 -6.18 12.10
CA SER A 144 -9.33 -5.31 12.47
C SER A 144 -9.75 -4.25 13.50
N SER A 145 -8.84 -3.98 14.43
CA SER A 145 -8.77 -2.73 15.20
C SER A 145 -7.59 -1.90 14.67
N ALA A 146 -7.39 -0.69 15.22
CA ALA A 146 -6.38 0.27 14.74
C ALA A 146 -4.96 -0.29 14.59
N TYR A 147 -4.53 -1.14 15.53
CA TYR A 147 -3.17 -1.68 15.55
C TYR A 147 -3.10 -3.18 15.29
N ALA A 148 -4.25 -3.84 15.06
CA ALA A 148 -4.30 -5.27 14.75
C ALA A 148 -3.38 -5.68 13.57
N PRO A 149 -3.29 -4.92 12.45
CA PRO A 149 -2.41 -5.29 11.35
C PRO A 149 -0.91 -5.24 11.71
N ILE A 150 -0.50 -4.28 12.57
CA ILE A 150 0.89 -4.18 13.05
C ILE A 150 1.22 -5.36 13.96
N GLU A 151 0.28 -5.77 14.83
CA GLU A 151 0.45 -6.96 15.66
C GLU A 151 0.60 -8.24 14.82
N ASP A 152 -0.17 -8.35 13.72
CA ASP A 152 -0.10 -9.50 12.83
C ASP A 152 1.24 -9.55 12.07
N LEU A 153 1.76 -8.39 11.66
CA LEU A 153 3.09 -8.30 11.04
C LEU A 153 4.20 -8.64 12.04
N ALA A 154 4.12 -8.13 13.27
CA ALA A 154 5.03 -8.51 14.33
C ALA A 154 4.98 -10.04 14.58
N ARG A 155 3.78 -10.62 14.61
CA ARG A 155 3.60 -12.07 14.74
C ARG A 155 4.21 -12.82 13.57
N ALA A 156 4.05 -12.34 12.34
CA ALA A 156 4.61 -12.99 11.16
C ALA A 156 6.15 -13.00 11.18
N VAL A 157 6.79 -11.87 11.49
CA VAL A 157 8.26 -11.80 11.63
C VAL A 157 8.75 -12.76 12.70
N LYS A 158 8.09 -12.80 13.87
CA LYS A 158 8.41 -13.73 14.94
C LYS A 158 8.27 -15.19 14.50
N TYR A 159 7.15 -15.54 13.86
CA TYR A 159 6.89 -16.88 13.38
C TYR A 159 7.91 -17.34 12.34
N ILE A 160 8.26 -16.48 11.38
CA ILE A 160 9.31 -16.78 10.39
C ILE A 160 10.66 -16.99 11.09
N THR A 161 10.99 -16.15 12.07
CA THR A 161 12.25 -16.25 12.83
C THR A 161 12.34 -17.56 13.62
N GLU A 162 11.25 -17.97 14.28
CA GLU A 162 11.19 -19.22 15.06
C GLU A 162 11.24 -20.48 14.19
N ASN A 163 10.87 -20.37 12.91
CA ASN A 163 10.82 -21.47 11.94
C ASN A 163 11.81 -21.26 10.78
N ALA A 164 12.88 -20.49 10.98
CA ALA A 164 13.82 -20.11 9.94
C ALA A 164 14.49 -21.31 9.24
N ASP A 165 14.76 -22.39 10.00
CA ASP A 165 15.31 -23.64 9.46
C ASP A 165 14.30 -24.36 8.54
N GLU A 166 13.01 -24.36 8.90
CA GLU A 166 11.95 -24.95 8.06
C GLU A 166 11.77 -24.15 6.76
N PHE A 167 11.83 -22.81 6.87
CA PHE A 167 11.71 -21.92 5.73
C PHE A 167 13.02 -21.72 4.96
N ASN A 168 14.13 -22.28 5.42
CA ASN A 168 15.44 -22.08 4.80
C ASN A 168 15.75 -20.60 4.53
N VAL A 169 15.59 -19.74 5.54
CA VAL A 169 15.83 -18.29 5.43
C VAL A 169 16.76 -17.72 6.49
N ASN A 170 17.49 -16.66 6.13
CA ASN A 170 18.25 -15.83 7.06
C ASN A 170 17.34 -14.78 7.69
N THR A 171 17.46 -14.56 9.00
CA THR A 171 16.58 -13.67 9.77
C THR A 171 17.15 -12.26 9.99
N GLU A 172 18.39 -12.01 9.54
CA GLU A 172 19.11 -10.78 9.86
C GLU A 172 18.82 -9.62 8.90
N ASN A 173 18.50 -9.91 7.63
CA ASN A 173 18.45 -8.89 6.57
C ASN A 173 17.12 -8.82 5.81
N TYR A 174 16.01 -9.23 6.43
CA TYR A 174 14.71 -9.23 5.76
C TYR A 174 14.27 -7.83 5.29
N THR A 175 13.47 -7.80 4.22
CA THR A 175 12.89 -6.56 3.66
C THR A 175 11.36 -6.64 3.67
N ILE A 176 10.69 -5.48 3.61
CA ILE A 176 9.24 -5.41 3.54
C ILE A 176 8.81 -4.70 2.26
N PHE A 177 7.97 -5.35 1.46
CA PHE A 177 7.30 -4.80 0.29
C PHE A 177 5.86 -4.44 0.67
N GLY A 178 5.53 -3.15 0.70
CA GLY A 178 4.22 -2.66 1.12
C GLY A 178 3.47 -1.95 0.01
N PHE A 179 2.22 -2.33 -0.23
CA PHE A 179 1.38 -1.78 -1.30
C PHE A 179 0.21 -0.97 -0.76
N SER A 180 0.03 0.30 -1.13
CA SER A 180 -1.12 1.11 -0.70
C SER A 180 -1.27 1.11 0.84
N ALA A 181 -2.36 0.55 1.38
CA ALA A 181 -2.55 0.32 2.81
C ALA A 181 -1.47 -0.60 3.45
N GLY A 182 -0.99 -1.62 2.72
CA GLY A 182 0.18 -2.41 3.14
C GLY A 182 1.46 -1.58 3.18
N GLY A 183 1.54 -0.50 2.39
CA GLY A 183 2.61 0.49 2.45
C GLY A 183 2.54 1.36 3.71
N ASN A 184 1.32 1.73 4.15
CA ASN A 184 1.12 2.35 5.46
C ASN A 184 1.57 1.41 6.60
N LEU A 185 1.12 0.15 6.56
CA LEU A 185 1.50 -0.86 7.54
C LEU A 185 3.02 -1.09 7.60
N ALA A 186 3.68 -1.27 6.44
CA ALA A 186 5.14 -1.38 6.36
C ALA A 186 5.83 -0.17 6.99
N GLY A 187 5.34 1.03 6.66
CA GLY A 187 5.89 2.27 7.15
C GLY A 187 5.76 2.45 8.67
N LEU A 188 4.60 2.11 9.24
CA LEU A 188 4.39 2.18 10.69
C LEU A 188 5.19 1.09 11.43
N PHE A 189 5.27 -0.12 10.88
CA PHE A 189 6.05 -1.19 11.49
C PHE A 189 7.57 -0.92 11.48
N ALA A 190 8.04 -0.10 10.56
CA ALA A 190 9.43 0.30 10.49
C ALA A 190 9.83 1.38 11.49
N SER A 191 8.90 1.96 12.25
CA SER A 191 9.22 2.90 13.32
C SER A 191 9.49 2.20 14.65
N LYS A 192 10.26 2.85 15.52
CA LYS A 192 10.57 2.29 16.86
C LYS A 192 9.41 2.36 17.83
N ASP A 193 8.62 3.42 17.75
CA ASP A 193 7.56 3.72 18.71
C ASP A 193 6.30 2.89 18.51
N LEU A 194 6.03 2.46 17.27
CA LEU A 194 4.86 1.65 16.92
C LEU A 194 5.22 0.24 16.47
N GLY A 195 6.37 0.07 15.83
CA GLY A 195 6.72 -1.13 15.08
C GLY A 195 7.77 -2.01 15.75
N TYR A 196 8.77 -2.46 14.97
CA TYR A 196 9.70 -3.54 15.32
C TYR A 196 10.22 -3.48 16.75
N ALA A 197 10.68 -2.31 17.23
CA ALA A 197 11.30 -2.18 18.54
C ALA A 197 10.30 -2.36 19.69
N LYS A 198 9.03 -1.99 19.49
CA LYS A 198 7.95 -2.21 20.47
C LYS A 198 7.63 -3.70 20.67
N TYR A 199 7.93 -4.52 19.67
CA TYR A 199 7.69 -5.97 19.69
C TYR A 199 8.98 -6.78 19.90
N ASP A 200 10.10 -6.13 20.28
CA ASP A 200 11.41 -6.76 20.48
C ASP A 200 11.93 -7.50 19.23
N LEU A 201 11.63 -6.97 18.04
CA LEU A 201 12.03 -7.53 16.75
C LEU A 201 13.19 -6.74 16.12
N PRO A 202 14.00 -7.35 15.25
CA PRO A 202 14.97 -6.61 14.45
C PRO A 202 14.26 -5.68 13.45
N ALA A 203 14.86 -4.51 13.19
CA ALA A 203 14.40 -3.63 12.11
C ALA A 203 14.53 -4.34 10.75
N PRO A 204 13.62 -4.09 9.79
CA PRO A 204 13.82 -4.56 8.42
C PRO A 204 15.06 -3.87 7.84
N ALA A 205 15.81 -4.58 7.00
CA ALA A 205 17.00 -4.04 6.35
C ALA A 205 16.66 -2.89 5.38
N THR A 206 15.51 -2.99 4.71
CA THR A 206 14.95 -1.95 3.84
C THR A 206 13.42 -2.04 3.80
N LEU A 207 12.79 -0.96 3.33
CA LEU A 207 11.40 -0.96 2.87
C LEU A 207 11.32 -0.73 1.36
N SER A 208 10.31 -1.32 0.73
CA SER A 208 9.95 -1.13 -0.67
C SER A 208 8.46 -0.80 -0.76
N LEU A 209 8.14 0.48 -0.95
CA LEU A 209 6.78 1.00 -0.87
C LEU A 209 6.23 1.32 -2.25
N ALA A 210 5.12 0.66 -2.63
CA ALA A 210 4.42 0.89 -3.88
C ALA A 210 3.12 1.65 -3.63
N TYR A 211 3.00 2.83 -4.23
CA TYR A 211 1.89 3.77 -4.11
C TYR A 211 1.33 3.88 -2.67
N PRO A 212 2.18 4.12 -1.66
CA PRO A 212 1.84 3.92 -0.25
C PRO A 212 0.87 5.00 0.28
N TRP A 213 -0.06 4.59 1.15
CA TRP A 213 -0.93 5.53 1.85
C TRP A 213 -0.25 6.09 3.11
N ILE A 214 0.62 7.08 2.93
CA ILE A 214 1.49 7.61 3.99
C ILE A 214 0.75 8.58 4.91
N ASN A 215 0.04 9.54 4.34
CA ASN A 215 -0.51 10.68 5.06
C ASN A 215 -2.03 10.61 5.12
N ILE A 216 -2.54 10.11 6.24
CA ILE A 216 -3.98 10.00 6.50
C ILE A 216 -4.61 11.36 6.81
N ASN A 217 -3.78 12.34 7.21
CA ASN A 217 -4.17 13.75 7.32
C ASN A 217 -4.11 14.51 5.99
N GLY A 218 -3.77 13.81 4.90
CA GLY A 218 -3.65 14.41 3.57
C GLY A 218 -4.93 15.16 3.21
N LYS A 219 -4.78 16.44 2.84
CA LYS A 219 -5.89 17.16 2.22
C LYS A 219 -6.15 16.54 0.86
N ILE A 220 -7.42 16.48 0.47
CA ILE A 220 -7.79 16.16 -0.90
C ILE A 220 -7.06 17.14 -1.82
N GLU A 221 -6.22 16.60 -2.70
CA GLU A 221 -5.54 17.40 -3.70
C GLU A 221 -6.59 17.93 -4.68
N LEU A 222 -6.62 19.25 -4.87
CA LEU A 222 -7.56 19.88 -5.80
C LEU A 222 -7.08 19.59 -7.23
N THR A 223 -7.67 18.59 -7.86
CA THR A 223 -7.35 18.21 -9.23
C THR A 223 -8.06 19.12 -10.24
N GLY A 224 -8.98 19.97 -9.78
CA GLY A 224 -9.89 20.69 -10.68
C GLY A 224 -10.94 19.77 -11.29
N ASN A 225 -11.13 18.57 -10.71
CA ASN A 225 -12.19 17.65 -11.03
C ASN A 225 -12.84 17.18 -9.71
N CYS A 226 -14.00 17.75 -9.39
CA CYS A 226 -14.70 17.50 -8.13
C CYS A 226 -15.10 16.03 -7.92
N TRP A 227 -15.16 15.22 -8.98
CA TRP A 227 -15.50 13.81 -8.88
C TRP A 227 -14.29 12.95 -8.53
N GLN A 228 -13.11 13.25 -9.07
CA GLN A 228 -11.86 12.64 -8.59
C GLN A 228 -11.64 12.98 -7.11
N GLU A 229 -11.79 14.27 -6.75
CA GLU A 229 -11.71 14.74 -5.37
C GLU A 229 -12.70 13.97 -4.44
N ALA A 230 -13.92 13.71 -4.92
CA ALA A 230 -14.90 12.90 -4.21
C ALA A 230 -14.48 11.42 -4.08
N VAL A 231 -13.90 10.83 -5.12
CA VAL A 231 -13.36 9.45 -5.07
C VAL A 231 -12.22 9.36 -4.06
N THR A 232 -11.24 10.27 -4.12
CA THR A 232 -10.15 10.35 -3.13
C THR A 232 -10.71 10.45 -1.71
N GLY A 233 -11.65 11.39 -1.49
CA GLY A 233 -12.25 11.62 -0.19
C GLY A 233 -13.04 10.43 0.35
N VAL A 234 -13.81 9.74 -0.49
CA VAL A 234 -14.56 8.54 -0.09
C VAL A 234 -13.62 7.38 0.23
N SER A 235 -12.58 7.17 -0.58
CA SER A 235 -11.57 6.13 -0.34
C SER A 235 -10.85 6.34 1.00
N GLN A 236 -10.44 7.58 1.30
CA GLN A 236 -9.84 7.91 2.60
C GLN A 236 -10.84 7.72 3.76
N LEU A 237 -12.11 8.10 3.59
CA LEU A 237 -13.14 7.94 4.61
C LEU A 237 -13.39 6.46 4.96
N ILE A 238 -13.44 5.61 3.93
CA ILE A 238 -13.59 4.16 4.08
C ILE A 238 -12.35 3.57 4.75
N GLY A 239 -11.15 3.93 4.29
CA GLY A 239 -9.90 3.49 4.91
C GLY A 239 -9.80 3.88 6.38
N ASN A 240 -10.16 5.11 6.72
CA ASN A 240 -10.22 5.59 8.11
C ASN A 240 -11.17 4.75 8.97
N LYS A 241 -12.33 4.36 8.41
CA LYS A 241 -13.29 3.54 9.13
C LYS A 241 -12.73 2.17 9.48
N PHE A 242 -11.97 1.55 8.58
CA PHE A 242 -11.45 0.21 8.79
C PHE A 242 -10.13 0.17 9.54
N LEU A 243 -9.28 1.18 9.37
CA LEU A 243 -8.09 1.36 10.19
C LEU A 243 -8.49 1.84 11.60
N LEU A 244 -9.05 3.04 11.72
CA LEU A 244 -9.25 3.72 13.02
C LEU A 244 -10.64 3.48 13.65
N GLY A 245 -11.47 2.62 13.05
CA GLY A 245 -12.81 2.30 13.56
C GLY A 245 -13.85 3.42 13.37
N LYS A 246 -13.47 4.57 12.82
CA LYS A 246 -14.32 5.77 12.65
C LYS A 246 -14.20 6.31 11.22
N PHE A 247 -15.32 6.70 10.59
CA PHE A 247 -15.27 7.41 9.31
C PHE A 247 -14.55 8.76 9.45
N PHE A 248 -14.78 9.47 10.56
CA PHE A 248 -14.18 10.76 10.87
C PHE A 248 -13.41 10.67 12.20
N PRO A 249 -12.20 10.08 12.19
CA PRO A 249 -11.32 10.09 13.35
C PRO A 249 -10.81 11.51 13.63
N ASP A 250 -10.47 11.76 14.90
CA ASP A 250 -9.84 13.01 15.31
C ASP A 250 -8.41 13.14 14.74
N GLU A 251 -7.92 14.38 14.70
CA GLU A 251 -6.59 14.70 14.13
C GLU A 251 -5.45 13.97 14.82
N GLU A 252 -5.54 13.76 16.13
CA GLU A 252 -4.52 13.03 16.90
C GLU A 252 -4.48 11.56 16.49
N SER A 253 -5.64 10.90 16.44
CA SER A 253 -5.74 9.50 15.98
C SER A 253 -5.20 9.32 14.57
N LYS A 254 -5.50 10.25 13.65
CA LYS A 254 -4.94 10.21 12.29
C LYS A 254 -3.44 10.48 12.25
N ALA A 255 -2.96 11.45 13.04
CA ALA A 255 -1.54 11.78 13.11
C ALA A 255 -0.71 10.61 13.62
N GLY A 256 -1.25 9.79 14.54
CA GLY A 256 -0.59 8.60 15.08
C GLY A 256 -0.50 7.40 14.11
N VAL A 257 -1.08 7.50 12.91
CA VAL A 257 -0.94 6.49 11.85
C VAL A 257 -0.42 7.10 10.53
N CYS A 258 0.02 8.36 10.57
CA CYS A 258 0.69 9.02 9.44
C CYS A 258 2.18 8.65 9.48
N VAL A 259 2.63 7.82 8.54
CA VAL A 259 3.98 7.22 8.57
C VAL A 259 5.09 8.27 8.69
N GLN A 260 4.96 9.39 7.98
CA GLN A 260 5.97 10.45 7.98
C GLN A 260 6.25 11.04 9.37
N ASN A 261 5.30 10.93 10.31
CA ASN A 261 5.46 11.45 11.67
C ASN A 261 6.34 10.55 12.55
N HIS A 262 6.62 9.33 12.09
CA HIS A 262 7.36 8.30 12.84
C HIS A 262 8.73 8.01 12.23
N VAL A 263 9.15 8.76 11.21
CA VAL A 263 10.48 8.64 10.60
C VAL A 263 11.52 9.32 11.49
N ASP A 264 12.51 8.55 11.93
CA ASP A 264 13.68 9.02 12.68
C ASP A 264 14.98 8.70 11.93
N ALA A 265 16.14 9.07 12.50
CA ALA A 265 17.44 8.87 11.87
C ALA A 265 17.85 7.40 11.73
N ASP A 266 17.21 6.49 12.49
CA ASP A 266 17.45 5.05 12.46
C ASP A 266 16.37 4.31 11.64
N TYR A 267 15.52 5.05 10.93
CA TYR A 267 14.49 4.48 10.08
C TYR A 267 15.13 3.71 8.91
N PRO A 268 14.60 2.53 8.54
CA PRO A 268 15.18 1.72 7.48
C PRO A 268 15.29 2.45 6.12
N PRO A 269 16.36 2.21 5.35
CA PRO A 269 16.46 2.71 3.99
C PRO A 269 15.25 2.30 3.16
N THR A 270 14.69 3.24 2.40
CA THR A 270 13.36 3.07 1.79
C THR A 270 13.38 3.34 0.29
N TYR A 271 12.94 2.36 -0.50
CA TYR A 271 12.60 2.52 -1.91
C TYR A 271 11.11 2.84 -2.04
N ILE A 272 10.75 3.81 -2.88
CA ILE A 272 9.37 4.24 -3.12
C ILE A 272 9.12 4.26 -4.62
N MET A 273 8.07 3.57 -5.06
CA MET A 273 7.49 3.70 -6.40
C MET A 273 6.09 4.29 -6.28
N GLN A 274 5.77 5.26 -7.12
CA GLN A 274 4.46 5.93 -7.12
C GLN A 274 4.11 6.35 -8.54
N GLY A 275 2.85 6.18 -8.93
CA GLY A 275 2.34 6.77 -10.16
C GLY A 275 1.89 8.22 -9.98
N ASP A 276 2.12 9.07 -10.98
CA ASP A 276 1.69 10.48 -10.97
C ASP A 276 0.20 10.67 -11.33
N ASN A 277 -0.43 9.66 -11.95
CA ASN A 277 -1.87 9.62 -12.24
C ASN A 277 -2.69 8.94 -11.13
N ASP A 278 -2.09 8.74 -9.96
CA ASP A 278 -2.77 8.17 -8.79
C ASP A 278 -3.68 9.23 -8.12
N PHE A 279 -4.97 9.19 -8.42
CA PHE A 279 -5.96 10.05 -7.76
C PHE A 279 -6.60 9.41 -6.52
N VAL A 280 -6.25 8.17 -6.14
CA VAL A 280 -6.77 7.52 -4.93
C VAL A 280 -5.87 7.84 -3.73
N VAL A 281 -4.56 7.77 -3.94
CA VAL A 281 -3.50 8.10 -2.99
C VAL A 281 -2.50 9.05 -3.71
N PRO A 282 -2.84 10.34 -3.85
CA PRO A 282 -2.03 11.28 -4.63
C PRO A 282 -0.60 11.41 -4.09
N HIS A 283 0.37 11.35 -5.00
CA HIS A 283 1.79 11.33 -4.67
C HIS A 283 2.21 12.52 -3.80
N LYS A 284 1.74 13.73 -4.12
CA LYS A 284 2.09 14.97 -3.40
C LYS A 284 1.70 14.96 -1.94
N SER A 285 0.61 14.27 -1.62
CA SER A 285 0.14 14.16 -0.23
C SER A 285 0.74 12.97 0.49
N ASN A 286 1.35 12.01 -0.21
CA ASN A 286 1.80 10.73 0.35
C ASN A 286 3.30 10.49 0.13
N SER A 287 3.69 10.05 -1.07
CA SER A 287 5.08 9.72 -1.38
C SER A 287 6.03 10.91 -1.27
N ASP A 288 5.63 12.10 -1.72
CA ASP A 288 6.46 13.31 -1.60
C ASP A 288 6.69 13.67 -0.13
N VAL A 289 5.65 13.57 0.70
CA VAL A 289 5.73 13.82 2.16
C VAL A 289 6.61 12.78 2.86
N MET A 290 6.59 11.52 2.42
CA MET A 290 7.49 10.49 2.92
C MET A 290 8.95 10.81 2.57
N VAL A 291 9.21 11.20 1.32
CA VAL A 291 10.55 11.58 0.85
C VAL A 291 11.09 12.78 1.62
N GLU A 292 10.25 13.78 1.89
CA GLU A 292 10.61 14.93 2.73
C GLU A 292 11.02 14.50 4.15
N ALA A 293 10.28 13.60 4.76
CA ALA A 293 10.59 13.08 6.10
C ALA A 293 11.88 12.25 6.12
N LEU A 294 12.07 11.35 5.15
CA LEU A 294 13.29 10.55 5.00
C LEU A 294 14.52 11.45 4.79
N ALA A 295 14.41 12.45 3.91
CA ALA A 295 15.49 13.41 3.65
C ALA A 295 15.82 14.25 4.90
N ALA A 296 14.81 14.71 5.63
CA ALA A 296 14.99 15.47 6.86
C ALA A 296 15.67 14.66 7.97
N ALA A 297 15.40 13.35 8.04
CA ALA A 297 16.03 12.43 8.98
C ALA A 297 17.42 11.93 8.54
N GLY A 298 17.83 12.20 7.30
CA GLY A 298 19.10 11.71 6.74
C GLY A 298 19.07 10.22 6.37
N VAL A 299 17.88 9.65 6.20
CA VAL A 299 17.69 8.24 5.85
C VAL A 299 17.93 8.04 4.35
N THR A 300 18.65 6.98 3.97
CA THR A 300 18.87 6.63 2.56
C THR A 300 17.56 6.25 1.89
N TYR A 301 17.26 6.84 0.73
CA TYR A 301 16.05 6.50 -0.03
C TYR A 301 16.27 6.52 -1.54
N ARG A 302 15.36 5.85 -2.25
CA ARG A 302 15.12 6.08 -3.68
C ARG A 302 13.64 6.32 -3.93
N TYR A 303 13.34 7.27 -4.81
CA TYR A 303 11.97 7.59 -5.20
C TYR A 303 11.82 7.58 -6.71
N ASN A 304 10.96 6.71 -7.21
CA ASN A 304 10.60 6.59 -8.61
C ASN A 304 9.15 7.07 -8.81
N LEU A 305 8.99 8.23 -9.43
CA LEU A 305 7.69 8.78 -9.82
C LEU A 305 7.43 8.43 -11.28
N CYS A 306 6.48 7.53 -11.50
CA CYS A 306 6.21 6.90 -12.77
C CYS A 306 5.08 7.63 -13.52
N GLU A 307 5.40 8.16 -14.70
CA GLU A 307 4.47 8.92 -15.54
C GLU A 307 3.31 8.04 -16.04
N GLY A 308 2.08 8.54 -15.89
CA GLY A 308 0.84 7.92 -16.36
C GLY A 308 0.34 6.74 -15.52
N VAL A 309 1.07 6.35 -14.47
CA VAL A 309 0.73 5.17 -13.67
C VAL A 309 -0.37 5.52 -12.66
N ASN A 310 -1.35 4.61 -12.52
CA ASN A 310 -2.51 4.79 -11.66
C ASN A 310 -2.34 3.99 -10.35
N HIS A 311 -3.18 4.28 -9.37
CA HIS A 311 -3.23 3.52 -8.12
C HIS A 311 -3.43 2.02 -8.35
N GLY A 312 -2.69 1.19 -7.62
CA GLY A 312 -2.91 -0.26 -7.62
C GLY A 312 -2.34 -0.96 -8.86
N CYS A 313 -1.30 -0.42 -9.47
CA CYS A 313 -0.65 -0.99 -10.65
C CYS A 313 0.11 -2.31 -10.38
N GLY A 314 0.30 -2.73 -9.12
CA GLY A 314 0.97 -3.98 -8.75
C GLY A 314 2.41 -4.00 -9.24
N LEU A 315 2.74 -4.97 -10.09
CA LEU A 315 4.07 -5.10 -10.71
C LEU A 315 4.37 -4.01 -11.75
N GLY A 316 3.37 -3.27 -12.20
CA GLY A 316 3.57 -2.18 -13.16
C GLY A 316 3.85 -2.64 -14.60
N ILE A 317 3.60 -3.91 -14.94
CA ILE A 317 3.85 -4.45 -16.28
C ILE A 317 3.11 -3.64 -17.35
N GLY A 318 3.80 -3.32 -18.45
CA GLY A 318 3.30 -2.51 -19.56
C GLY A 318 3.20 -1.02 -19.25
N THR A 319 3.78 -0.56 -18.14
CA THR A 319 3.77 0.85 -17.73
C THR A 319 5.19 1.37 -17.49
N THR A 320 5.34 2.66 -17.18
CA THR A 320 6.63 3.24 -16.79
C THR A 320 7.16 2.74 -15.43
N ALA A 321 6.34 2.02 -14.65
CA ALA A 321 6.75 1.36 -13.42
C ALA A 321 7.26 -0.08 -13.62
N GLU A 322 7.25 -0.63 -14.84
CA GLU A 322 7.74 -2.00 -15.08
C GLU A 322 9.21 -2.15 -14.62
N GLY A 323 9.50 -3.23 -13.90
CA GLY A 323 10.85 -3.50 -13.36
C GLY A 323 11.14 -2.91 -11.98
N TRP A 324 10.17 -2.22 -11.35
CA TRP A 324 10.39 -1.57 -10.06
C TRP A 324 10.70 -2.56 -8.92
N VAL A 325 10.22 -3.81 -9.00
CA VAL A 325 10.49 -4.84 -7.99
C VAL A 325 11.97 -5.23 -8.02
N GLU A 326 12.53 -5.43 -9.21
CA GLU A 326 13.94 -5.74 -9.43
C GLU A 326 14.85 -4.57 -9.03
N GLU A 327 14.43 -3.34 -9.29
CA GLU A 327 15.11 -2.14 -8.80
C GLU A 327 15.11 -2.07 -7.27
N ALA A 328 13.97 -2.36 -6.63
CA ALA A 328 13.84 -2.37 -5.18
C ALA A 328 14.68 -3.50 -4.55
N VAL A 329 14.73 -4.68 -5.17
CA VAL A 329 15.63 -5.77 -4.77
C VAL A 329 17.10 -5.36 -4.92
N SER A 330 17.44 -4.65 -6.00
CA SER A 330 18.80 -4.13 -6.19
C SER A 330 19.15 -3.07 -5.13
N PHE A 331 18.21 -2.22 -4.75
CA PHE A 331 18.37 -1.27 -3.65
C PHE A 331 18.60 -1.98 -2.31
N TRP A 332 17.84 -3.03 -2.03
CA TRP A 332 17.99 -3.86 -0.84
C TRP A 332 19.37 -4.54 -0.77
N ARG A 333 19.78 -5.23 -1.85
CA ARG A 333 21.11 -5.86 -1.97
C ARG A 333 22.24 -4.90 -1.67
N ASN A 334 22.26 -3.77 -2.38
CA ASN A 334 23.29 -2.75 -2.18
C ASN A 334 23.28 -2.21 -0.75
N THR A 335 22.12 -2.10 -0.10
CA THR A 335 22.04 -1.63 1.29
C THR A 335 22.68 -2.64 2.24
N VAL A 336 22.42 -3.93 2.07
CA VAL A 336 22.98 -5.00 2.92
C VAL A 336 24.49 -5.13 2.72
N GLU A 337 24.98 -5.05 1.47
CA GLU A 337 26.42 -5.17 1.15
C GLU A 337 27.27 -4.01 1.66
N ASN A 338 26.67 -2.83 1.90
CA ASN A 338 27.37 -1.62 2.33
C ASN A 338 27.19 -1.28 3.83
N LYS A 339 26.62 -2.19 4.63
CA LYS A 339 26.54 -2.07 6.10
C LYS A 339 27.89 -2.37 6.76
#